data_AF-A0A9P3K5P3-F1
#
_entry.id   AF-A0A9P3K5P3-F1
#
_cell.length_a   1.000
_cell.length_b   1.000
_cell.length_c   1.000
_cell.angle_alpha   90.00
_cell.angle_beta   90.00
_cell.angle_gamma   90.00
#
_symmetry.space_group_name_H-M   'P 1'
#
loop_
_entity.id
_entity.type
_entity.pdbx_description
1 polymer ?
#
loop_
_entity_poly.entity_id
_entity_poly.type
_entity_poly.pdbx_seq_one_letter_code
_entity_poly.pdbx_strand_id
1 'polypeptide(L)'
;MTGDETQFSADTGARVVAVVGADVVSPYGGAMWEDVIRQMARRVNWVEPSVQLLVFPSSALSPSSSAHSLFVSAAQQADLLLAVAVNSTESAAQLVPSFSAAPARMAFDSHVSLSELTSLGGLNPENLNLPQKLAAKWGWWKEGGKALQTYNLVESCWERRSADDIWFLILALVNAYIADVPALRNLRAADSSSLQCMATNCGPIILDCLLDEQCRTAINCLNECGPTDQVCSYRCIVSYETPKFEAFSLCVLQKHNCLGMTAEIRHRPTVLPLTHLRGQPVTHERAENIFVGWLGQLPWSWRVVAGQNAAYDQFPCQFQIFYRGKARGSVWYDPVFTIRTLDGRSLWRRRHYRVRRGEVPGTFTFTVLDNGVISEEFWRIVDVTDDFEWALFYYSGAARAAGQSYTGAVLVSKTGEWPGPEHAVRLKAALDRCGIKEWELYRVDNSCCENAPLGLPEDAPAPVSIA
;
A
#
# COMPACT_ATOMS: atom_id res chain seq x y z
N MET A 1 16.98 4.83 -9.48
CA MET A 1 17.79 3.75 -8.91
C MET A 1 17.11 2.43 -9.25
N THR A 2 17.87 1.44 -9.71
CA THR A 2 17.35 0.19 -10.28
C THR A 2 17.19 -0.94 -9.25
N GLY A 3 17.55 -0.74 -7.98
CA GLY A 3 17.56 -1.81 -6.97
C GLY A 3 18.71 -2.83 -7.15
N ASP A 4 19.56 -2.60 -8.15
CA ASP A 4 20.75 -3.42 -8.46
C ASP A 4 22.05 -2.75 -8.01
N GLU A 5 21.92 -1.68 -7.22
CA GLU A 5 23.06 -0.96 -6.67
C GLU A 5 23.77 -1.85 -5.65
N THR A 6 25.09 -1.80 -5.67
CA THR A 6 25.96 -2.60 -4.80
C THR A 6 26.86 -1.74 -3.92
N GLN A 7 26.70 -0.41 -4.00
CA GLN A 7 27.46 0.59 -3.24
C GLN A 7 26.55 1.74 -2.84
N PHE A 8 26.83 2.34 -1.68
CA PHE A 8 26.10 3.50 -1.22
C PHE A 8 26.51 4.76 -2.00
N SER A 9 25.54 5.64 -2.28
CA SER A 9 25.84 6.97 -2.81
C SER A 9 26.46 7.85 -1.71
N ALA A 10 27.25 8.85 -2.10
CA ALA A 10 27.86 9.79 -1.16
C ALA A 10 26.82 10.62 -0.38
N ASP A 11 25.64 10.84 -0.97
CA ASP A 11 24.57 11.67 -0.42
C ASP A 11 23.51 10.85 0.36
N THR A 12 23.77 9.56 0.59
CA THR A 12 22.83 8.67 1.28
C THR A 12 22.76 9.01 2.76
N GLY A 13 21.56 9.36 3.24
CA GLY A 13 21.32 9.71 4.65
C GLY A 13 21.22 8.50 5.57
N ALA A 14 20.54 7.43 5.13
CA ALA A 14 20.43 6.18 5.88
C ALA A 14 20.79 4.98 5.00
N ARG A 15 21.74 4.17 5.48
CA ARG A 15 22.36 3.06 4.74
C ARG A 15 21.85 1.73 5.27
N VAL A 16 21.01 1.07 4.48
CA VAL A 16 20.44 -0.23 4.82
C VAL A 16 21.05 -1.32 3.95
N VAL A 17 21.46 -2.42 4.56
CA VAL A 17 21.88 -3.63 3.84
C VAL A 17 20.92 -4.76 4.17
N ALA A 18 20.38 -5.43 3.16
CA ALA A 18 19.66 -6.68 3.33
C ALA A 18 20.46 -7.84 2.72
N VAL A 19 20.63 -8.90 3.50
CA VAL A 19 21.14 -10.18 3.03
C VAL A 19 19.97 -11.15 2.93
N VAL A 20 19.74 -11.69 1.74
CA VAL A 20 18.63 -12.61 1.45
C VAL A 20 19.15 -14.03 1.23
N GLY A 21 18.42 -15.04 1.67
CA GLY A 21 18.74 -16.44 1.34
C GLY A 21 18.83 -16.63 -0.18
N ALA A 22 19.97 -17.12 -0.66
CA ALA A 22 20.15 -17.44 -2.08
C ALA A 22 19.19 -18.57 -2.50
N ASP A 23 18.56 -18.37 -3.65
CA ASP A 23 17.62 -19.33 -4.24
C ASP A 23 16.42 -19.71 -3.34
N VAL A 24 16.04 -18.84 -2.38
CA VAL A 24 14.89 -19.08 -1.50
C VAL A 24 13.62 -18.45 -2.06
N VAL A 25 12.57 -19.27 -2.21
CA VAL A 25 11.24 -18.85 -2.60
C VAL A 25 10.53 -18.14 -1.45
N SER A 26 9.91 -17.01 -1.75
CA SER A 26 9.12 -16.20 -0.82
C SER A 26 7.64 -16.62 -0.82
N PRO A 27 6.86 -16.24 0.21
CA PRO A 27 5.41 -16.48 0.22
C PRO A 27 4.63 -15.59 -0.79
N TYR A 28 5.30 -14.68 -1.52
CA TYR A 28 4.67 -13.72 -2.41
C TYR A 28 4.54 -14.27 -3.84
N GLY A 29 3.49 -15.04 -4.09
CA GLY A 29 3.20 -15.58 -5.42
C GLY A 29 4.30 -16.48 -5.99
N GLY A 30 5.14 -17.06 -5.13
CA GLY A 30 6.27 -17.89 -5.53
C GLY A 30 7.49 -17.13 -6.05
N ALA A 31 7.54 -15.80 -5.88
CA ALA A 31 8.70 -15.00 -6.25
C ALA A 31 9.92 -15.31 -5.36
N MET A 32 11.13 -15.12 -5.86
CA MET A 32 12.35 -15.28 -5.07
C MET A 32 12.47 -14.14 -4.04
N TRP A 33 12.98 -14.44 -2.84
CA TRP A 33 13.21 -13.40 -1.82
C TRP A 33 14.12 -12.27 -2.30
N GLU A 34 15.09 -12.58 -3.16
CA GLU A 34 15.93 -11.56 -3.79
C GLU A 34 15.11 -10.58 -4.63
N ASP A 35 14.22 -11.07 -5.49
CA ASP A 35 13.36 -10.22 -6.32
C ASP A 35 12.43 -9.36 -5.47
N VAL A 36 11.87 -9.95 -4.39
CA VAL A 36 11.00 -9.24 -3.46
C VAL A 36 11.74 -8.09 -2.79
N ILE A 37 12.90 -8.35 -2.18
CA ILE A 37 13.64 -7.31 -1.45
C ILE A 37 14.25 -6.27 -2.39
N ARG A 38 14.67 -6.63 -3.62
CA ARG A 38 15.08 -5.65 -4.64
C ARG A 38 13.93 -4.75 -5.07
N GLN A 39 12.73 -5.31 -5.21
CA GLN A 39 11.52 -4.53 -5.48
C GLN A 39 11.21 -3.59 -4.31
N MET A 40 11.37 -4.05 -3.06
CA MET A 40 11.21 -3.20 -1.87
C MET A 40 12.27 -2.09 -1.80
N ALA A 41 13.51 -2.35 -2.21
CA ALA A 41 14.55 -1.32 -2.28
C ALA A 41 14.16 -0.17 -3.21
N ARG A 42 13.51 -0.46 -4.34
CA ARG A 42 12.96 0.56 -5.24
C ARG A 42 11.85 1.35 -4.56
N ARG A 43 10.90 0.68 -3.88
CA ARG A 43 9.79 1.32 -3.16
C ARG A 43 10.28 2.21 -2.02
N VAL A 44 11.21 1.73 -1.20
CA VAL A 44 11.85 2.50 -0.13
C VAL A 44 12.40 3.83 -0.68
N ASN A 45 13.15 3.79 -1.78
CA ASN A 45 13.68 5.00 -2.41
C ASN A 45 12.60 5.90 -3.03
N TRP A 46 11.52 5.34 -3.59
CA TRP A 46 10.42 6.16 -4.10
C TRP A 46 9.73 6.96 -2.99
N VAL A 47 9.64 6.37 -1.80
CA VAL A 47 8.99 6.97 -0.63
C VAL A 47 9.94 7.89 0.13
N GLU A 48 11.18 7.45 0.35
CA GLU A 48 12.21 8.16 1.08
C GLU A 48 13.56 8.10 0.31
N PRO A 49 13.83 9.08 -0.57
CA PRO A 49 15.03 9.08 -1.39
C PRO A 49 16.35 9.17 -0.60
N SER A 50 16.30 9.61 0.66
CA SER A 50 17.49 9.64 1.53
C SER A 50 17.86 8.26 2.10
N VAL A 51 17.00 7.25 1.94
CA VAL A 51 17.23 5.88 2.39
C VAL A 51 17.63 5.02 1.20
N GLN A 52 18.80 4.39 1.29
CA GLN A 52 19.28 3.46 0.28
C GLN A 52 19.34 2.05 0.87
N LEU A 53 18.70 1.10 0.18
CA LEU A 53 18.72 -0.32 0.52
C LEU A 53 19.54 -1.08 -0.53
N LEU A 54 20.67 -1.64 -0.10
CA LEU A 54 21.48 -2.55 -0.91
C LEU A 54 21.10 -4.00 -0.59
N VAL A 55 20.98 -4.84 -1.62
CA VAL A 55 20.49 -6.22 -1.50
C VAL A 55 21.55 -7.19 -2.00
N PHE A 56 21.97 -8.10 -1.13
CA PHE A 56 22.95 -9.13 -1.42
C PHE A 56 22.35 -10.53 -1.21
N PRO A 57 22.47 -11.46 -2.16
CA PRO A 57 22.17 -12.86 -1.89
C PRO A 57 23.19 -13.44 -0.91
N SER A 58 22.81 -14.47 -0.16
CA SER A 58 23.69 -15.14 0.80
C SER A 58 24.90 -15.80 0.14
N SER A 59 24.87 -16.03 -1.18
CA SER A 59 26.01 -16.45 -1.98
C SER A 59 27.11 -15.38 -2.08
N ALA A 60 26.80 -14.09 -1.86
CA ALA A 60 27.79 -13.02 -1.78
C ALA A 60 28.63 -13.07 -0.50
N LEU A 61 28.20 -13.83 0.51
CA LEU A 61 28.93 -13.97 1.78
C LEU A 61 30.20 -14.81 1.64
N SER A 62 30.24 -15.71 0.65
CA SER A 62 31.41 -16.54 0.40
C SER A 62 32.60 -15.71 -0.11
N PRO A 63 33.82 -15.88 0.46
CA PRO A 63 35.03 -15.24 -0.06
C PRO A 63 35.36 -15.55 -1.53
N SER A 64 34.83 -16.65 -2.07
CA SER A 64 34.98 -17.02 -3.48
C SER A 64 34.05 -16.24 -4.42
N SER A 65 33.07 -15.51 -3.89
CA SER A 65 32.11 -14.74 -4.67
C SER A 65 32.74 -13.44 -5.17
N SER A 66 32.48 -13.09 -6.44
CA SER A 66 32.88 -11.79 -7.00
C SER A 66 32.20 -10.61 -6.31
N ALA A 67 31.06 -10.84 -5.64
CA ALA A 67 30.32 -9.82 -4.89
C ALA A 67 30.78 -9.68 -3.43
N HIS A 68 31.71 -10.51 -2.94
CA HIS A 68 32.09 -10.55 -1.54
C HIS A 68 32.69 -9.23 -1.03
N SER A 69 33.63 -8.64 -1.78
CA SER A 69 34.26 -7.38 -1.40
C SER A 69 33.25 -6.23 -1.36
N LEU A 70 32.26 -6.24 -2.25
CA LEU A 70 31.17 -5.26 -2.26
C LEU A 70 30.27 -5.41 -1.03
N PHE A 71 29.89 -6.64 -0.69
CA PHE A 71 29.13 -6.93 0.53
C PHE A 71 29.87 -6.45 1.78
N VAL A 72 31.14 -6.83 1.94
CA VAL A 72 31.94 -6.47 3.14
C VAL A 72 32.02 -4.95 3.28
N SER A 73 32.31 -4.24 2.17
CA SER A 73 32.37 -2.78 2.16
C SER A 73 31.03 -2.13 2.51
N ALA A 74 29.92 -2.65 1.98
CA ALA A 74 28.59 -2.16 2.29
C ALA A 74 28.20 -2.44 3.75
N ALA A 75 28.46 -3.64 4.26
CA ALA A 75 28.12 -4.03 5.62
C ALA A 75 28.87 -3.20 6.68
N GLN A 76 30.13 -2.84 6.43
CA GLN A 76 30.90 -1.95 7.31
C GLN A 76 30.32 -0.53 7.41
N GLN A 77 29.58 -0.11 6.40
CA GLN A 77 28.95 1.21 6.32
C GLN A 77 27.47 1.18 6.69
N ALA A 78 26.89 0.01 6.96
CA ALA A 78 25.47 -0.12 7.20
C ALA A 78 25.05 0.48 8.55
N ASP A 79 24.02 1.30 8.55
CA ASP A 79 23.36 1.79 9.76
C ASP A 79 22.34 0.75 10.27
N LEU A 80 21.73 0.00 9.33
CA LEU A 80 20.81 -1.12 9.57
C LEU A 80 21.18 -2.31 8.69
N LEU A 81 21.28 -3.50 9.30
CA LEU A 81 21.50 -4.74 8.58
C LEU A 81 20.33 -5.72 8.80
N LEU A 82 19.72 -6.18 7.71
CA LEU A 82 18.61 -7.12 7.71
C LEU A 82 19.07 -8.48 7.18
N ALA A 83 18.69 -9.55 7.86
CA ALA A 83 18.82 -10.92 7.33
C ALA A 83 17.42 -11.44 6.99
N VAL A 84 17.20 -11.92 5.78
CA VAL A 84 15.89 -12.42 5.33
C VAL A 84 16.07 -13.81 4.73
N ALA A 85 15.40 -14.81 5.29
CA ALA A 85 15.44 -16.18 4.81
C ALA A 85 16.86 -16.81 4.72
N VAL A 86 17.82 -16.35 5.54
CA VAL A 86 19.18 -16.90 5.59
C VAL A 86 19.20 -18.13 6.49
N ASN A 87 18.81 -19.27 5.93
CA ASN A 87 18.55 -20.51 6.70
C ASN A 87 19.71 -21.50 6.77
N SER A 88 20.67 -21.43 5.83
CA SER A 88 21.81 -22.34 5.87
C SER A 88 22.76 -21.97 7.01
N THR A 89 23.19 -22.97 7.78
CA THR A 89 24.13 -22.77 8.89
C THR A 89 25.45 -22.15 8.40
N GLU A 90 25.91 -22.51 7.20
CA GLU A 90 27.12 -21.94 6.60
C GLU A 90 26.98 -20.44 6.29
N SER A 91 25.93 -20.05 5.56
CA SER A 91 25.70 -18.62 5.24
C SER A 91 25.43 -17.82 6.50
N ALA A 92 24.70 -18.38 7.47
CA ALA A 92 24.49 -17.71 8.75
C ALA A 92 25.81 -17.48 9.49
N ALA A 93 26.67 -18.49 9.58
CA ALA A 93 27.99 -18.36 10.22
C ALA A 93 28.89 -17.31 9.52
N GLN A 94 28.84 -17.22 8.19
CA GLN A 94 29.56 -16.22 7.42
C GLN A 94 28.99 -14.80 7.63
N LEU A 95 27.68 -14.65 7.86
CA LEU A 95 27.03 -13.37 8.07
C LEU A 95 27.20 -12.82 9.50
N VAL A 96 27.26 -13.69 10.51
CA VAL A 96 27.32 -13.33 11.94
C VAL A 96 28.33 -12.22 12.28
N PRO A 97 29.58 -12.21 11.78
CA PRO A 97 30.55 -11.15 12.10
C PRO A 97 30.08 -9.77 11.66
N SER A 98 29.63 -9.63 10.40
CA SER A 98 29.10 -8.37 9.87
C SER A 98 27.77 -7.99 10.52
N PHE A 99 26.91 -8.98 10.77
CA PHE A 99 25.61 -8.78 11.41
C PHE A 99 25.77 -8.22 12.82
N SER A 100 26.61 -8.84 13.65
CA SER A 100 26.83 -8.43 15.04
C SER A 100 27.43 -7.03 15.16
N ALA A 101 28.23 -6.61 14.17
CA ALA A 101 28.85 -5.29 14.13
C ALA A 101 27.88 -4.16 13.75
N ALA A 102 26.77 -4.48 13.09
CA ALA A 102 25.79 -3.47 12.66
C ALA A 102 25.07 -2.83 13.87
N PRO A 103 24.90 -1.48 13.91
CA PRO A 103 24.29 -0.78 15.04
C PRO A 103 22.83 -1.20 15.31
N ALA A 104 22.03 -1.25 14.25
CA ALA A 104 20.68 -1.81 14.27
C ALA A 104 20.64 -3.03 13.35
N ARG A 105 19.97 -4.09 13.80
CA ARG A 105 19.90 -5.34 13.05
C ARG A 105 18.69 -6.18 13.43
N MET A 106 18.12 -6.85 12.44
CA MET A 106 16.97 -7.72 12.62
C MET A 106 17.00 -8.85 11.60
N ALA A 107 16.64 -10.05 12.05
CA ALA A 107 16.58 -11.23 11.22
C ALA A 107 15.14 -11.69 11.08
N PHE A 108 14.75 -12.03 9.86
CA PHE A 108 13.41 -12.47 9.48
C PHE A 108 13.48 -13.84 8.82
N ASP A 109 12.67 -14.80 9.30
CA ASP A 109 12.61 -16.17 8.80
C ASP A 109 14.01 -16.79 8.56
N SER A 110 14.98 -16.47 9.42
CA SER A 110 16.40 -16.81 9.24
C SER A 110 16.90 -17.76 10.34
N HIS A 111 18.11 -18.30 10.17
CA HIS A 111 18.74 -19.20 11.15
C HIS A 111 18.81 -18.58 12.55
N VAL A 112 18.63 -19.40 13.60
CA VAL A 112 18.54 -18.96 15.00
C VAL A 112 19.74 -18.12 15.47
N SER A 113 20.93 -18.42 14.97
CA SER A 113 22.14 -17.66 15.28
C SER A 113 22.10 -16.20 14.82
N LEU A 114 21.21 -15.85 13.89
CA LEU A 114 20.97 -14.48 13.44
C LEU A 114 19.81 -13.85 14.21
N SER A 115 18.73 -14.60 14.50
CA SER A 115 17.58 -14.08 15.27
C SER A 115 17.97 -13.71 16.70
N GLU A 116 18.78 -14.52 17.37
CA GLU A 116 19.33 -14.23 18.71
C GLU A 116 20.19 -12.96 18.74
N LEU A 117 20.76 -12.56 17.61
CA LEU A 117 21.56 -11.36 17.46
C LEU A 117 20.74 -10.10 17.15
N THR A 118 19.41 -10.19 16.99
CA THR A 118 18.55 -9.02 16.78
C THR A 118 18.82 -7.95 17.84
N SER A 119 19.02 -6.70 17.40
CA SER A 119 19.35 -5.59 18.28
C SER A 119 18.78 -4.29 17.72
N LEU A 120 17.86 -3.70 18.46
CA LEU A 120 17.21 -2.42 18.17
C LEU A 120 17.62 -1.42 19.25
N GLY A 121 18.49 -0.46 18.89
CA GLY A 121 19.05 0.49 19.87
C GLY A 121 19.91 -0.17 20.96
N GLY A 122 20.57 -1.29 20.63
CA GLY A 122 21.39 -2.07 21.57
C GLY A 122 20.60 -3.07 22.44
N LEU A 123 19.30 -3.21 22.22
CA LEU A 123 18.43 -4.12 22.97
C LEU A 123 17.92 -5.23 22.06
N ASN A 124 17.91 -6.48 22.56
CA ASN A 124 17.13 -7.55 21.95
C ASN A 124 15.75 -7.61 22.63
N PRO A 125 14.65 -7.21 21.96
CA PRO A 125 13.32 -7.14 22.56
C PRO A 125 12.75 -8.52 22.96
N GLU A 126 13.15 -9.59 22.27
CA GLU A 126 12.73 -10.96 22.57
C GLU A 126 13.28 -11.41 23.93
N ASN A 127 14.52 -11.03 24.23
CA ASN A 127 15.25 -11.40 25.44
C ASN A 127 14.89 -10.55 26.67
N LEU A 128 13.97 -9.60 26.56
CA LEU A 128 13.52 -8.81 27.71
C LEU A 128 12.71 -9.66 28.70
N ASN A 129 13.06 -9.58 29.97
CA ASN A 129 12.31 -10.26 31.03
C ASN A 129 10.98 -9.53 31.35
N LEU A 130 10.10 -10.19 32.12
CA LEU A 130 8.77 -9.65 32.44
C LEU A 130 8.83 -8.28 33.15
N PRO A 131 9.68 -8.05 34.18
CA PRO A 131 9.87 -6.73 34.77
C PRO A 131 10.26 -5.64 33.76
N GLN A 132 11.19 -5.94 32.84
CA GLN A 132 11.63 -5.02 31.80
C GLN A 132 10.50 -4.68 30.82
N LYS A 133 9.73 -5.69 30.38
CA LYS A 133 8.55 -5.50 29.52
C LYS A 133 7.48 -4.63 30.19
N LEU A 134 7.26 -4.81 31.49
CA LEU A 134 6.35 -3.97 32.27
C LEU A 134 6.87 -2.53 32.38
N ALA A 135 8.13 -2.33 32.75
CA ALA A 135 8.72 -0.99 32.83
C ALA A 135 8.66 -0.22 31.49
N ALA A 136 8.90 -0.93 30.38
CA ALA A 136 8.73 -0.41 29.03
C ALA A 136 7.28 0.00 28.73
N LYS A 137 6.31 -0.87 29.03
CA LYS A 137 4.88 -0.62 28.78
C LYS A 137 4.32 0.55 29.59
N TRP A 138 4.80 0.74 30.83
CA TRP A 138 4.35 1.81 31.72
C TRP A 138 5.09 3.14 31.48
N GLY A 139 6.01 3.19 30.51
CA GLY A 139 6.78 4.38 30.16
C GLY A 139 7.89 4.74 31.15
N TRP A 140 8.21 3.85 32.09
CA TRP A 140 9.30 4.04 33.06
C TRP A 140 10.67 3.82 32.41
N TRP A 141 10.71 3.03 31.33
CA TRP A 141 11.91 2.82 30.53
C TRP A 141 11.64 3.17 29.07
N LYS A 142 12.05 4.37 28.64
CA LYS A 142 11.72 4.92 27.33
C LYS A 142 12.39 4.15 26.20
N GLU A 143 13.66 3.80 26.36
CA GLU A 143 14.45 3.08 25.36
C GLU A 143 13.87 1.67 25.14
N GLY A 144 13.56 0.96 26.22
CA GLY A 144 12.90 -0.35 26.13
C GLY A 144 11.48 -0.27 25.59
N GLY A 145 10.72 0.78 25.93
CA GLY A 145 9.40 1.07 25.36
C GLY A 145 9.47 1.23 23.84
N LYS A 146 10.40 2.05 23.36
CA LYS A 146 10.65 2.26 21.93
C LYS A 146 11.08 0.97 21.22
N ALA A 147 11.98 0.20 21.82
CA ALA A 147 12.44 -1.09 21.30
C ALA A 147 11.30 -2.09 21.13
N LEU A 148 10.51 -2.29 22.19
CA LEU A 148 9.40 -3.22 22.20
C LEU A 148 8.28 -2.78 21.24
N GLN A 149 7.95 -1.49 21.21
CA GLN A 149 6.93 -0.96 20.30
C GLN A 149 7.34 -1.12 18.84
N THR A 150 8.61 -0.80 18.50
CA THR A 150 9.10 -0.93 17.13
C THR A 150 9.15 -2.39 16.70
N TYR A 151 9.64 -3.27 17.57
CA TYR A 151 9.70 -4.71 17.30
C TYR A 151 8.31 -5.30 17.06
N ASN A 152 7.34 -5.04 17.93
CA ASN A 152 5.96 -5.53 17.76
C ASN A 152 5.32 -5.02 16.46
N LEU A 153 5.56 -3.76 16.10
CA LEU A 153 5.09 -3.19 14.83
C LEU A 153 5.69 -3.93 13.64
N VAL A 154 7.01 -4.13 13.65
CA VAL A 154 7.74 -4.78 12.56
C VAL A 154 7.36 -6.25 12.42
N GLU A 155 7.23 -6.98 13.53
CA GLU A 155 6.76 -8.37 13.53
C GLU A 155 5.33 -8.48 12.99
N SER A 156 4.42 -7.62 13.46
CA SER A 156 3.03 -7.62 12.96
C SER A 156 2.96 -7.35 11.46
N CYS A 157 3.79 -6.43 10.95
CA CYS A 157 3.94 -6.17 9.51
C CYS A 157 4.48 -7.40 8.78
N TRP A 158 5.51 -8.06 9.33
CA TRP A 158 6.12 -9.24 8.72
C TRP A 158 5.12 -10.41 8.65
N GLU A 159 4.36 -10.65 9.71
CA GLU A 159 3.37 -11.73 9.82
C GLU A 159 2.20 -11.58 8.85
N ARG A 160 1.81 -10.36 8.48
CA ARG A 160 0.72 -10.12 7.51
C ARG A 160 1.05 -10.59 6.09
N ARG A 161 2.32 -10.86 5.79
CA ARG A 161 2.78 -11.33 4.46
C ARG A 161 2.22 -10.45 3.33
N SER A 162 2.31 -9.13 3.49
CA SER A 162 1.97 -8.13 2.48
C SER A 162 3.22 -7.45 1.94
N ALA A 163 3.30 -7.27 0.61
CA ALA A 163 4.42 -6.56 0.00
C ALA A 163 4.52 -5.12 0.50
N ASP A 164 3.38 -4.48 0.79
CA ASP A 164 3.36 -3.11 1.31
C ASP A 164 3.90 -3.00 2.74
N ASP A 165 3.80 -4.07 3.52
CA ASP A 165 4.34 -4.10 4.88
C ASP A 165 5.87 -4.21 4.90
N ILE A 166 6.49 -4.82 3.89
CA ILE A 166 7.96 -5.02 3.86
C ILE A 166 8.69 -3.69 3.66
N TRP A 167 8.29 -2.84 2.70
CA TRP A 167 8.95 -1.55 2.57
C TRP A 167 8.63 -0.64 3.75
N PHE A 168 7.43 -0.73 4.31
CA PHE A 168 7.02 0.05 5.47
C PHE A 168 7.84 -0.29 6.71
N LEU A 169 8.02 -1.57 7.05
CA LEU A 169 8.78 -1.97 8.24
C LEU A 169 10.24 -1.53 8.15
N ILE A 170 10.83 -1.50 6.95
CA ILE A 170 12.20 -1.00 6.74
C ILE A 170 12.26 0.48 7.08
N LEU A 171 11.32 1.28 6.59
CA LEU A 171 11.23 2.70 6.93
C LEU A 171 10.90 2.93 8.41
N ALA A 172 10.11 2.05 9.03
CA ALA A 172 9.81 2.13 10.47
C ALA A 172 11.08 1.90 11.31
N LEU A 173 11.93 0.94 10.94
CA LEU A 173 13.22 0.70 11.58
C LEU A 173 14.16 1.90 11.41
N VAL A 174 14.24 2.47 10.20
CA VAL A 174 15.03 3.67 9.91
C VAL A 174 14.54 4.85 10.76
N ASN A 175 13.23 5.12 10.75
CA ASN A 175 12.60 6.19 11.52
C ASN A 175 12.82 6.05 13.02
N ALA A 176 12.86 4.81 13.52
CA ALA A 176 13.11 4.54 14.92
C ALA A 176 14.58 4.73 15.30
N TYR A 177 15.55 4.30 14.48
CA TYR A 177 16.94 4.16 14.96
C TYR A 177 18.00 4.93 14.20
N ILE A 178 17.70 5.45 13.01
CA ILE A 178 18.71 6.04 12.12
C ILE A 178 18.40 7.51 11.86
N ALA A 179 17.26 7.80 11.24
CA ALA A 179 16.88 9.15 10.81
C ALA A 179 15.36 9.28 10.74
N ASP A 180 14.83 10.46 11.04
CA ASP A 180 13.39 10.73 10.87
C ASP A 180 12.98 10.49 9.41
N VAL A 181 11.86 9.78 9.23
CA VAL A 181 11.26 9.52 7.92
C VAL A 181 9.96 10.33 7.81
N PRO A 182 9.95 11.46 7.09
CA PRO A 182 8.76 12.32 6.94
C PRO A 182 7.49 11.59 6.52
N ALA A 183 7.62 10.57 5.66
CA ALA A 183 6.48 9.75 5.23
C ALA A 183 5.76 9.03 6.39
N LEU A 184 6.43 8.85 7.53
CA LEU A 184 5.90 8.16 8.72
C LEU A 184 5.47 9.11 9.84
N ARG A 185 5.41 10.43 9.59
CA ARG A 185 5.05 11.43 10.61
C ARG A 185 3.70 11.17 11.30
N ASN A 186 2.74 10.60 10.56
CA ASN A 186 1.39 10.38 11.06
C ASN A 186 1.30 9.21 12.07
N LEU A 187 2.35 8.39 12.23
CA LEU A 187 2.43 7.38 13.30
C LEU A 187 2.45 8.01 14.71
N ARG A 188 2.65 9.32 14.82
CA ARG A 188 2.85 10.06 16.08
C ARG A 188 1.62 10.87 16.52
N ALA A 189 0.46 10.71 15.91
CA ALA A 189 -0.63 11.71 15.87
C ALA A 189 -1.59 11.79 17.08
N ALA A 190 -1.42 11.01 18.14
CA ALA A 190 -2.31 11.06 19.30
C ALA A 190 -1.62 11.70 20.52
N ASP A 191 -1.99 12.94 20.83
CA ASP A 191 -1.58 13.62 22.06
C ASP A 191 -2.78 14.26 22.79
N SER A 192 -2.52 14.87 23.95
CA SER A 192 -3.54 15.56 24.75
C SER A 192 -4.22 16.72 24.02
N SER A 193 -3.55 17.33 23.04
CA SER A 193 -4.12 18.45 22.26
C SER A 193 -5.20 17.97 21.29
N SER A 194 -5.04 16.76 20.74
CA SER A 194 -6.05 16.13 19.89
C SER A 194 -7.37 15.91 20.64
N LEU A 195 -7.31 15.44 21.89
CA LEU A 195 -8.49 15.24 22.74
C LEU A 195 -9.19 16.57 23.05
N GLN A 196 -8.42 17.62 23.34
CA GLN A 196 -8.97 18.95 23.58
C GLN A 196 -9.67 19.52 22.35
N CYS A 197 -9.08 19.33 21.16
CA CYS A 197 -9.70 19.75 19.90
C CYS A 197 -11.03 19.02 19.65
N MET A 198 -11.04 17.70 19.82
CA MET A 198 -12.23 16.87 19.64
C MET A 198 -13.37 17.28 20.58
N ALA A 199 -13.07 17.46 21.87
CA ALA A 199 -14.06 17.86 22.87
C ALA A 199 -14.65 19.25 22.57
N THR A 200 -13.82 20.19 22.14
CA THR A 200 -14.22 21.59 21.90
C THR A 200 -15.04 21.75 20.62
N ASN A 201 -14.63 21.08 19.53
CA ASN A 201 -15.21 21.32 18.20
C ASN A 201 -16.25 20.27 17.79
N CYS A 202 -16.14 19.04 18.30
CA CYS A 202 -16.91 17.90 17.84
C CYS A 202 -17.72 17.21 18.95
N GLY A 203 -17.71 17.74 20.19
CA GLY A 203 -18.31 17.10 21.38
C GLY A 203 -19.72 16.50 21.17
N PRO A 204 -20.70 17.26 20.66
CA PRO A 204 -22.05 16.72 20.41
C PRO A 204 -22.06 15.56 19.40
N ILE A 205 -21.30 15.68 18.31
CA ILE A 205 -21.21 14.64 17.26
C ILE A 205 -20.53 13.38 17.80
N ILE A 206 -19.50 13.55 18.64
CA ILE A 206 -18.83 12.44 19.31
C ILE A 206 -19.80 11.72 20.24
N LEU A 207 -20.58 12.45 21.04
CA LEU A 207 -21.57 11.87 21.93
C LEU A 207 -22.62 11.07 21.13
N ASP A 208 -23.13 11.63 20.04
CA ASP A 208 -24.11 10.96 19.18
C ASP A 208 -23.59 9.65 18.60
N CYS A 209 -22.31 9.60 18.22
CA CYS A 209 -21.63 8.40 17.78
C CYS A 209 -21.41 7.41 18.93
N LEU A 210 -20.95 7.84 20.11
CA LEU A 210 -20.71 6.93 21.24
C LEU A 210 -22.01 6.30 21.79
N LEU A 211 -23.15 6.99 21.63
CA LEU A 211 -24.48 6.46 21.94
C LEU A 211 -25.02 5.50 20.86
N ASP A 212 -24.39 5.46 19.68
CA ASP A 212 -24.72 4.54 18.60
C ASP A 212 -23.83 3.29 18.66
N GLU A 213 -24.47 2.11 18.77
CA GLU A 213 -23.74 0.86 18.96
C GLU A 213 -22.82 0.53 17.78
N GLN A 214 -23.27 0.78 16.54
CA GLN A 214 -22.47 0.51 15.34
C GLN A 214 -21.32 1.49 15.22
N CYS A 215 -21.55 2.78 15.47
CA CYS A 215 -20.49 3.79 15.44
C CYS A 215 -19.41 3.53 16.50
N ARG A 216 -19.80 3.17 17.73
CA ARG A 216 -18.87 2.75 18.78
C ARG A 216 -18.08 1.50 18.39
N THR A 217 -18.75 0.52 17.77
CA THR A 217 -18.10 -0.70 17.26
C THR A 217 -17.09 -0.37 16.15
N ALA A 218 -17.41 0.57 15.25
CA ALA A 218 -16.50 1.04 14.22
C ALA A 218 -15.22 1.66 14.81
N ILE A 219 -15.37 2.54 15.81
CA ILE A 219 -14.23 3.18 16.49
C ILE A 219 -13.36 2.13 17.21
N ASN A 220 -13.98 1.20 17.94
CA ASN A 220 -13.25 0.15 18.64
C ASN A 220 -12.47 -0.74 17.66
N CYS A 221 -13.11 -1.15 16.56
CA CYS A 221 -12.47 -1.92 15.50
C CYS A 221 -11.24 -1.18 14.91
N LEU A 222 -11.39 0.12 14.62
CA LEU A 222 -10.28 0.93 14.10
C LEU A 222 -9.11 1.06 15.07
N ASN A 223 -9.39 1.14 16.38
CA ASN A 223 -8.35 1.21 17.41
C ASN A 223 -7.56 -0.10 17.57
N GLU A 224 -8.12 -1.23 17.12
CA GLU A 224 -7.44 -2.53 17.11
C GLU A 224 -6.57 -2.72 15.86
N CYS A 225 -6.79 -1.94 14.80
CA CYS A 225 -5.97 -2.00 13.60
C CYS A 225 -4.56 -1.47 13.84
N GLY A 226 -3.57 -2.11 13.20
CA GLY A 226 -2.23 -1.56 13.13
C GLY A 226 -2.22 -0.20 12.41
N PRO A 227 -1.29 0.71 12.74
CA PRO A 227 -1.34 2.10 12.25
C PRO A 227 -1.19 2.26 10.74
N THR A 228 -0.70 1.23 10.04
CA THR A 228 -0.60 1.17 8.58
C THR A 228 -1.44 0.06 7.95
N ASP A 229 -2.25 -0.64 8.76
CA ASP A 229 -3.11 -1.71 8.30
C ASP A 229 -4.36 -1.14 7.63
N GLN A 230 -4.19 -0.71 6.37
CA GLN A 230 -5.25 -0.14 5.56
C GLN A 230 -6.36 -1.17 5.28
N VAL A 231 -6.01 -2.46 5.16
CA VAL A 231 -6.97 -3.54 4.95
C VAL A 231 -7.88 -3.67 6.17
N CYS A 232 -7.30 -3.75 7.37
CA CYS A 232 -8.06 -3.75 8.62
C CYS A 232 -8.93 -2.50 8.74
N SER A 233 -8.32 -1.32 8.55
CA SER A 233 -9.00 -0.04 8.73
C SER A 233 -10.19 0.09 7.79
N TYR A 234 -9.99 -0.17 6.50
CA TYR A 234 -11.04 -0.10 5.51
C TYR A 234 -12.13 -1.14 5.78
N ARG A 235 -11.76 -2.39 6.13
CA ARG A 235 -12.72 -3.45 6.47
C ARG A 235 -13.57 -3.10 7.69
N CYS A 236 -13.01 -2.47 8.73
CA CYS A 236 -13.76 -1.94 9.86
C CYS A 236 -14.77 -0.89 9.40
N ILE A 237 -14.33 0.10 8.62
CA ILE A 237 -15.18 1.19 8.12
C ILE A 237 -16.35 0.61 7.32
N VAL A 238 -16.08 -0.20 6.29
CA VAL A 238 -17.16 -0.68 5.42
C VAL A 238 -18.07 -1.72 6.09
N SER A 239 -17.63 -2.37 7.17
CA SER A 239 -18.47 -3.27 7.97
C SER A 239 -19.45 -2.52 8.88
N TYR A 240 -19.09 -1.33 9.34
CA TYR A 240 -19.81 -0.58 10.37
C TYR A 240 -20.17 0.86 9.97
N GLU A 241 -20.08 1.21 8.69
CA GLU A 241 -20.40 2.55 8.20
C GLU A 241 -21.86 2.94 8.50
N THR A 242 -22.03 4.10 9.15
CA THR A 242 -23.32 4.73 9.46
C THR A 242 -23.24 6.23 9.25
N PRO A 243 -24.37 6.94 9.09
CA PRO A 243 -24.37 8.41 9.01
C PRO A 243 -23.73 9.10 10.23
N LYS A 244 -23.83 8.48 11.41
CA LYS A 244 -23.20 9.00 12.64
C LYS A 244 -21.68 8.83 12.62
N PHE A 245 -21.19 7.69 12.14
CA PHE A 245 -19.76 7.46 11.94
C PHE A 245 -19.18 8.41 10.89
N GLU A 246 -19.88 8.60 9.78
CA GLU A 246 -19.52 9.58 8.76
C GLU A 246 -19.44 11.00 9.34
N ALA A 247 -20.44 11.43 10.12
CA ALA A 247 -20.46 12.74 10.75
C ALA A 247 -19.30 12.92 11.76
N PHE A 248 -19.01 11.88 12.55
CA PHE A 248 -17.87 11.83 13.46
C PHE A 248 -16.54 12.03 12.72
N SER A 249 -16.28 11.19 11.71
CA SER A 249 -15.06 11.24 10.89
C SER A 249 -14.92 12.58 10.17
N LEU A 250 -16.02 13.10 9.61
CA LEU A 250 -16.06 14.40 8.96
C LEU A 250 -15.70 15.54 9.91
N CYS A 251 -16.19 15.53 11.15
CA CYS A 251 -15.85 16.58 12.11
C CYS A 251 -14.39 16.48 12.55
N VAL A 252 -13.99 15.31 13.03
CA VAL A 252 -12.70 15.09 13.70
C VAL A 252 -11.54 15.15 12.70
N LEU A 253 -11.66 14.48 11.56
CA LEU A 253 -10.57 14.39 10.58
C LEU A 253 -10.64 15.54 9.58
N GLN A 254 -11.80 15.73 8.93
CA GLN A 254 -11.86 16.55 7.73
C GLN A 254 -12.08 18.05 7.99
N LYS A 255 -12.97 18.41 8.92
CA LYS A 255 -13.32 19.82 9.20
C LYS A 255 -12.35 20.49 10.15
N HIS A 256 -11.98 19.81 11.24
CA HIS A 256 -11.12 20.37 12.28
C HIS A 256 -9.72 19.77 12.32
N ASN A 257 -9.50 18.64 11.64
CA ASN A 257 -8.23 17.90 11.64
C ASN A 257 -7.61 17.81 13.04
N CYS A 258 -8.41 17.37 14.02
CA CYS A 258 -8.00 17.33 15.41
C CYS A 258 -6.83 16.37 15.66
N LEU A 259 -6.51 15.48 14.73
CA LEU A 259 -5.33 14.60 14.81
C LEU A 259 -4.09 15.23 14.16
N GLY A 260 -4.19 16.41 13.56
CA GLY A 260 -3.06 17.09 12.89
C GLY A 260 -2.46 16.27 11.74
N MET A 261 -3.21 15.32 11.18
CA MET A 261 -2.70 14.40 10.17
C MET A 261 -2.72 15.05 8.81
N THR A 262 -1.74 14.70 7.99
CA THR A 262 -1.69 15.15 6.61
C THR A 262 -0.84 14.19 5.77
N ALA A 263 -1.36 13.86 4.60
CA ALA A 263 -0.69 13.06 3.58
C ALA A 263 -0.78 13.76 2.22
N GLU A 264 0.23 13.52 1.40
CA GLU A 264 0.28 14.00 0.02
C GLU A 264 0.16 12.83 -0.95
N ILE A 265 -0.35 13.11 -2.14
CA ILE A 265 -0.37 12.12 -3.22
C ILE A 265 1.07 11.85 -3.62
N ARG A 266 1.48 10.58 -3.58
CA ARG A 266 2.83 10.20 -4.02
C ARG A 266 2.92 10.32 -5.53
N HIS A 267 4.00 10.94 -6.00
CA HIS A 267 4.28 11.11 -7.43
C HIS A 267 5.28 10.09 -7.98
N ARG A 268 5.90 9.29 -7.10
CA ARG A 268 6.81 8.21 -7.47
C ARG A 268 6.17 6.83 -7.24
N PRO A 269 6.40 5.85 -8.12
CA PRO A 269 7.13 5.97 -9.39
C PRO A 269 6.38 6.86 -10.39
N THR A 270 7.13 7.50 -11.29
CA THR A 270 6.53 8.29 -12.36
C THR A 270 5.96 7.37 -13.43
N VAL A 271 4.65 7.15 -13.37
CA VAL A 271 3.92 6.38 -14.38
C VAL A 271 3.40 7.32 -15.46
N LEU A 272 3.65 6.98 -16.72
CA LEU A 272 3.19 7.75 -17.88
C LEU A 272 1.91 7.13 -18.46
N PRO A 273 0.96 7.95 -18.95
CA PRO A 273 -0.24 7.45 -19.60
C PRO A 273 0.06 6.90 -21.00
N LEU A 274 -0.84 6.07 -21.50
CA LEU A 274 -0.89 5.62 -22.89
C LEU A 274 -1.05 6.82 -23.82
N THR A 275 -0.17 6.91 -24.83
CA THR A 275 -0.16 8.04 -25.77
C THR A 275 -0.79 7.71 -27.13
N HIS A 276 -0.83 6.43 -27.51
CA HIS A 276 -1.36 5.97 -28.80
C HIS A 276 -2.23 4.73 -28.62
N LEU A 277 -3.30 4.64 -29.41
CA LEU A 277 -4.18 3.47 -29.49
C LEU A 277 -4.57 3.25 -30.95
N ARG A 278 -4.42 2.02 -31.47
CA ARG A 278 -4.61 1.70 -32.89
C ARG A 278 -3.86 2.68 -33.83
N GLY A 279 -2.61 3.01 -33.50
CA GLY A 279 -1.75 3.93 -34.27
C GLY A 279 -2.13 5.41 -34.23
N GLN A 280 -3.20 5.79 -33.53
CA GLN A 280 -3.69 7.16 -33.44
C GLN A 280 -3.42 7.75 -32.05
N PRO A 281 -3.12 9.06 -31.93
CA PRO A 281 -2.88 9.69 -30.64
C PRO A 281 -4.12 9.64 -29.74
N VAL A 282 -3.92 9.42 -28.44
CA VAL A 282 -4.97 9.44 -27.43
C VAL A 282 -5.32 10.90 -27.13
N THR A 283 -6.56 11.29 -27.40
CA THR A 283 -7.13 12.59 -26.99
C THR A 283 -7.88 12.43 -25.67
N HIS A 284 -8.27 13.52 -25.00
CA HIS A 284 -9.11 13.42 -23.79
C HIS A 284 -10.41 12.65 -24.03
N GLU A 285 -11.05 12.86 -25.18
CA GLU A 285 -12.28 12.14 -25.52
C GLU A 285 -12.03 10.65 -25.72
N ARG A 286 -10.94 10.27 -26.40
CA ARG A 286 -10.56 8.86 -26.54
C ARG A 286 -10.18 8.22 -25.20
N ALA A 287 -9.52 8.97 -24.32
CA ALA A 287 -9.20 8.50 -22.97
C ALA A 287 -10.47 8.25 -22.14
N GLU A 288 -11.47 9.13 -22.21
CA GLU A 288 -12.77 8.88 -21.60
C GLU A 288 -13.47 7.66 -22.20
N ASN A 289 -13.37 7.46 -23.52
CA ASN A 289 -13.94 6.29 -24.18
C ASN A 289 -13.32 4.99 -23.68
N ILE A 290 -12.00 4.98 -23.43
CA ILE A 290 -11.31 3.83 -22.82
C ILE A 290 -11.91 3.52 -21.44
N PHE A 291 -12.15 4.53 -20.61
CA PHE A 291 -12.80 4.31 -19.32
C PHE A 291 -14.24 3.85 -19.45
N VAL A 292 -15.06 4.47 -20.31
CA VAL A 292 -16.45 4.04 -20.57
C VAL A 292 -16.50 2.58 -21.01
N GLY A 293 -15.51 2.14 -21.81
CA GLY A 293 -15.30 0.73 -22.15
C GLY A 293 -16.53 0.10 -22.75
N TRP A 294 -17.02 -0.97 -22.10
CA TRP A 294 -18.15 -1.78 -22.55
C TRP A 294 -19.53 -1.25 -22.15
N LEU A 295 -19.60 -0.15 -21.40
CA LEU A 295 -20.87 0.38 -20.91
C LEU A 295 -21.77 0.81 -22.07
N GLY A 296 -23.01 0.32 -22.09
CA GLY A 296 -23.99 0.51 -23.16
C GLY A 296 -24.18 -0.73 -24.02
N GLN A 297 -23.15 -1.59 -24.15
CA GLN A 297 -23.32 -2.99 -24.58
C GLN A 297 -23.52 -3.91 -23.36
N LEU A 298 -22.84 -3.58 -22.26
CA LEU A 298 -22.95 -4.21 -20.96
C LEU A 298 -23.41 -3.18 -19.91
N PRO A 299 -23.91 -3.63 -18.74
CA PRO A 299 -24.30 -2.73 -17.65
C PRO A 299 -23.10 -2.21 -16.83
N TRP A 300 -21.86 -2.48 -17.26
CA TRP A 300 -20.63 -1.99 -16.65
C TRP A 300 -19.64 -1.56 -17.72
N SER A 301 -18.68 -0.73 -17.35
CA SER A 301 -17.55 -0.37 -18.22
C SER A 301 -16.51 -1.47 -18.26
N TRP A 302 -16.12 -1.94 -17.08
CA TRP A 302 -15.07 -2.93 -16.89
C TRP A 302 -15.32 -3.80 -15.66
N ARG A 303 -14.82 -5.03 -15.66
CA ARG A 303 -14.73 -5.87 -14.46
C ARG A 303 -13.29 -5.94 -13.99
N VAL A 304 -13.07 -5.81 -12.69
CA VAL A 304 -11.72 -5.92 -12.12
C VAL A 304 -11.31 -7.38 -12.08
N VAL A 305 -10.12 -7.66 -12.61
CA VAL A 305 -9.49 -8.98 -12.64
C VAL A 305 -8.61 -9.15 -11.40
N ALA A 306 -7.79 -8.14 -11.12
CA ALA A 306 -6.89 -8.07 -9.99
C ALA A 306 -6.47 -6.63 -9.75
N GLY A 307 -5.97 -6.33 -8.54
CA GLY A 307 -5.25 -5.08 -8.32
C GLY A 307 -4.19 -5.17 -7.24
N GLN A 308 -3.40 -4.11 -7.13
CA GLN A 308 -2.17 -4.12 -6.32
C GLN A 308 -2.43 -3.75 -4.86
N ASN A 309 -3.41 -2.90 -4.58
CA ASN A 309 -3.67 -2.47 -3.22
C ASN A 309 -4.78 -3.34 -2.60
N ALA A 310 -4.42 -4.24 -1.69
CA ALA A 310 -5.39 -5.14 -1.06
C ALA A 310 -6.55 -4.41 -0.37
N ALA A 311 -6.32 -3.19 0.15
CA ALA A 311 -7.36 -2.44 0.87
C ALA A 311 -8.44 -1.87 -0.06
N TYR A 312 -8.13 -1.65 -1.35
CA TYR A 312 -9.02 -0.95 -2.28
C TYR A 312 -9.35 -1.77 -3.54
N ASP A 313 -8.53 -2.78 -3.87
CA ASP A 313 -8.61 -3.51 -5.13
C ASP A 313 -8.97 -5.00 -4.94
N GLN A 314 -9.02 -5.51 -3.70
CA GLN A 314 -9.29 -6.93 -3.42
C GLN A 314 -10.70 -7.14 -2.86
N PHE A 315 -11.70 -6.67 -3.61
CA PHE A 315 -13.11 -6.92 -3.28
C PHE A 315 -13.70 -7.97 -4.21
N PRO A 316 -14.45 -8.96 -3.69
CA PRO A 316 -15.19 -9.85 -4.57
C PRO A 316 -16.19 -9.05 -5.42
N CYS A 317 -16.40 -9.52 -6.64
CA CYS A 317 -17.38 -8.95 -7.57
C CYS A 317 -17.29 -7.44 -7.75
N GLN A 318 -16.18 -6.98 -8.33
CA GLN A 318 -15.90 -5.57 -8.51
C GLN A 318 -16.14 -5.13 -9.96
N PHE A 319 -17.07 -4.20 -10.12
CA PHE A 319 -17.43 -3.54 -11.37
C PHE A 319 -16.96 -2.09 -11.34
N GLN A 320 -16.44 -1.63 -12.47
CA GLN A 320 -16.16 -0.22 -12.71
C GLN A 320 -17.19 0.32 -13.69
N ILE A 321 -17.84 1.42 -13.32
CA ILE A 321 -18.85 2.08 -14.16
C ILE A 321 -18.41 3.53 -14.38
N PHE A 322 -17.95 3.82 -15.58
CA PHE A 322 -17.58 5.16 -16.01
C PHE A 322 -18.61 5.69 -17.00
N TYR A 323 -19.13 6.87 -16.75
CA TYR A 323 -20.14 7.48 -17.61
C TYR A 323 -20.01 8.99 -17.66
N ARG A 324 -20.52 9.58 -18.74
CA ARG A 324 -20.52 11.03 -18.94
C ARG A 324 -21.65 11.66 -18.16
N GLY A 325 -21.40 12.83 -17.58
CA GLY A 325 -22.45 13.69 -17.05
C GLY A 325 -23.08 14.56 -18.15
N LYS A 326 -24.09 15.35 -17.77
CA LYS A 326 -24.79 16.26 -18.70
C LYS A 326 -23.90 17.37 -19.25
N ALA A 327 -22.99 17.88 -18.42
CA ALA A 327 -22.08 18.94 -18.83
C ALA A 327 -20.92 18.39 -19.67
N ARG A 328 -20.50 19.14 -20.69
CA ARG A 328 -19.37 18.76 -21.54
C ARG A 328 -18.11 18.54 -20.70
N GLY A 329 -17.48 17.36 -20.86
CA GLY A 329 -16.29 16.98 -20.10
C GLY A 329 -16.56 16.59 -18.64
N SER A 330 -17.83 16.50 -18.21
CA SER A 330 -18.19 15.89 -16.94
C SER A 330 -18.14 14.37 -17.09
N VAL A 331 -17.41 13.72 -16.19
CA VAL A 331 -17.33 12.26 -16.11
C VAL A 331 -17.53 11.86 -14.65
N TRP A 332 -18.20 10.74 -14.46
CA TRP A 332 -18.46 10.12 -13.17
C TRP A 332 -17.89 8.71 -13.16
N TYR A 333 -17.47 8.27 -11.99
CA TYR A 333 -16.97 6.92 -11.76
C TYR A 333 -17.65 6.33 -10.54
N ASP A 334 -18.33 5.20 -10.76
CA ASP A 334 -19.02 4.46 -9.72
C ASP A 334 -18.43 3.05 -9.63
N PRO A 335 -17.47 2.80 -8.72
CA PRO A 335 -17.11 1.44 -8.38
C PRO A 335 -18.26 0.78 -7.63
N VAL A 336 -18.64 -0.41 -8.05
CA VAL A 336 -19.64 -1.26 -7.39
C VAL A 336 -18.97 -2.57 -7.03
N PHE A 337 -18.97 -2.92 -5.75
CA PHE A 337 -18.24 -4.09 -5.25
C PHE A 337 -18.95 -4.75 -4.07
N THR A 338 -18.67 -6.02 -3.84
CA THR A 338 -19.11 -6.69 -2.62
C THR A 338 -18.03 -6.64 -1.55
N ILE A 339 -18.45 -6.54 -0.30
CA ILE A 339 -17.58 -6.69 0.86
C ILE A 339 -18.01 -7.91 1.65
N ARG A 340 -17.05 -8.60 2.26
CA ARG A 340 -17.31 -9.56 3.35
C ARG A 340 -17.07 -8.85 4.67
N THR A 341 -18.15 -8.53 5.36
CA THR A 341 -18.09 -7.85 6.66
C THR A 341 -17.41 -8.72 7.70
N LEU A 342 -17.02 -8.12 8.83
CA LEU A 342 -16.37 -8.84 9.93
C LEU A 342 -17.28 -9.91 10.57
N ASP A 343 -18.59 -9.73 10.51
CA ASP A 343 -19.60 -10.71 10.94
C ASP A 343 -20.00 -11.72 9.85
N GLY A 344 -19.32 -11.72 8.70
CA GLY A 344 -19.47 -12.72 7.64
C GLY A 344 -20.58 -12.46 6.62
N ARG A 345 -21.29 -11.33 6.70
CA ARG A 345 -22.29 -10.94 5.70
C ARG A 345 -21.63 -10.43 4.42
N SER A 346 -22.31 -10.62 3.30
CA SER A 346 -21.94 -10.01 2.01
C SER A 346 -22.82 -8.79 1.74
N LEU A 347 -22.21 -7.63 1.53
CA LEU A 347 -22.93 -6.38 1.25
C LEU A 347 -22.42 -5.76 -0.05
N TRP A 348 -23.33 -5.23 -0.87
CA TRP A 348 -22.97 -4.38 -2.00
C TRP A 348 -22.63 -2.98 -1.52
N ARG A 349 -21.53 -2.43 -2.02
CA ARG A 349 -21.10 -1.05 -1.83
C ARG A 349 -20.98 -0.37 -3.19
N ARG A 350 -21.34 0.90 -3.20
CA ARG A 350 -21.14 1.81 -4.33
C ARG A 350 -20.56 3.10 -3.78
N ARG A 351 -19.59 3.65 -4.49
CA ARG A 351 -19.07 5.01 -4.26
C ARG A 351 -19.32 5.85 -5.49
N HIS A 352 -19.37 7.16 -5.32
CA HIS A 352 -19.69 8.09 -6.41
C HIS A 352 -18.58 9.13 -6.53
N TYR A 353 -17.70 8.93 -7.51
CA TYR A 353 -16.54 9.79 -7.72
C TYR A 353 -16.82 10.80 -8.82
N ARG A 354 -16.45 12.05 -8.56
CA ARG A 354 -16.31 13.05 -9.62
C ARG A 354 -14.99 12.83 -10.33
N VAL A 355 -15.02 12.75 -11.66
CA VAL A 355 -13.84 12.61 -12.50
C VAL A 355 -13.56 13.91 -13.25
N ARG A 356 -12.31 14.37 -13.19
CA ARG A 356 -11.82 15.53 -13.96
C ARG A 356 -10.65 15.10 -14.82
N ARG A 357 -10.57 15.63 -16.05
CA ARG A 357 -9.41 15.46 -16.92
C ARG A 357 -8.18 16.08 -16.26
N GLY A 358 -7.05 15.38 -16.32
CA GLY A 358 -5.75 15.99 -16.09
C GLY A 358 -5.31 16.80 -17.31
N GLU A 359 -4.13 17.40 -17.25
CA GLU A 359 -3.58 18.21 -18.35
C GLU A 359 -3.21 17.37 -19.58
N VAL A 360 -2.76 16.13 -19.34
CA VAL A 360 -2.32 15.20 -20.39
C VAL A 360 -3.45 14.19 -20.67
N PRO A 361 -3.81 13.93 -21.93
CA PRO A 361 -4.72 12.84 -22.28
C PRO A 361 -4.32 11.51 -21.63
N GLY A 362 -5.31 10.75 -21.15
CA GLY A 362 -5.07 9.51 -20.41
C GLY A 362 -4.78 9.71 -18.92
N THR A 363 -4.81 10.95 -18.41
CA THR A 363 -4.68 11.26 -16.98
C THR A 363 -5.93 11.93 -16.43
N PHE A 364 -6.26 11.66 -15.16
CA PHE A 364 -7.49 12.10 -14.52
C PHE A 364 -7.33 12.28 -13.01
N THR A 365 -8.09 13.22 -12.43
CA THR A 365 -8.24 13.36 -10.98
C THR A 365 -9.64 12.90 -10.57
N PHE A 366 -9.69 11.94 -9.65
CA PHE A 366 -10.93 11.42 -9.07
C PHE A 366 -11.06 11.99 -7.66
N THR A 367 -12.27 12.40 -7.28
CA THR A 367 -12.54 12.93 -5.95
C THR A 367 -13.85 12.38 -5.40
N VAL A 368 -13.82 11.93 -4.15
CA VAL A 368 -14.99 11.44 -3.42
C VAL A 368 -14.93 11.93 -1.97
N LEU A 369 -16.10 12.19 -1.38
CA LEU A 369 -16.26 12.21 0.08
C LEU A 369 -16.78 10.84 0.47
N ASP A 370 -15.94 10.02 1.08
CA ASP A 370 -16.30 8.67 1.53
C ASP A 370 -16.12 8.58 3.03
N ASN A 371 -17.14 8.13 3.75
CA ASN A 371 -17.10 7.95 5.20
C ASN A 371 -16.57 9.18 5.98
N GLY A 372 -16.87 10.38 5.48
CA GLY A 372 -16.51 11.65 6.11
C GLY A 372 -15.11 12.14 5.78
N VAL A 373 -14.35 11.43 4.94
CA VAL A 373 -13.01 11.82 4.51
C VAL A 373 -12.97 12.05 3.01
N ILE A 374 -12.39 13.16 2.59
CA ILE A 374 -12.16 13.43 1.17
C ILE A 374 -10.96 12.60 0.73
N SER A 375 -11.19 11.76 -0.28
CA SER A 375 -10.12 11.12 -1.04
C SER A 375 -9.96 11.82 -2.39
N GLU A 376 -8.70 12.06 -2.74
CA GLU A 376 -8.29 12.55 -4.05
C GLU A 376 -7.28 11.58 -4.65
N GLU A 377 -7.53 11.16 -5.89
CA GLU A 377 -6.73 10.17 -6.59
C GLU A 377 -6.36 10.65 -7.99
N PHE A 378 -5.13 10.41 -8.40
CA PHE A 378 -4.63 10.73 -9.72
C PHE A 378 -4.41 9.46 -10.53
N TRP A 379 -5.29 9.26 -11.50
CA TRP A 379 -5.42 8.06 -12.33
C TRP A 379 -4.78 8.23 -13.70
N ARG A 380 -4.22 7.15 -14.22
CA ARG A 380 -3.57 7.08 -15.53
C ARG A 380 -3.98 5.79 -16.23
N ILE A 381 -4.31 5.91 -17.51
CA ILE A 381 -4.47 4.74 -18.39
C ILE A 381 -3.08 4.29 -18.80
N VAL A 382 -2.60 3.15 -18.32
CA VAL A 382 -1.23 2.67 -18.59
C VAL A 382 -1.16 1.90 -19.89
N ASP A 383 -2.17 1.06 -20.13
CA ASP A 383 -2.28 0.23 -21.32
C ASP A 383 -3.74 -0.19 -21.51
N VAL A 384 -4.12 -0.48 -22.75
CA VAL A 384 -5.39 -1.11 -23.13
C VAL A 384 -5.20 -1.79 -24.49
N THR A 385 -5.74 -2.99 -24.65
CA THR A 385 -5.67 -3.69 -25.94
C THR A 385 -6.50 -2.97 -27.00
N ASP A 386 -6.13 -3.15 -28.27
CA ASP A 386 -6.81 -2.47 -29.35
C ASP A 386 -8.30 -2.86 -29.41
N ASP A 387 -8.67 -4.06 -29.01
CA ASP A 387 -10.02 -4.63 -28.96
C ASP A 387 -10.71 -4.53 -27.58
N PHE A 388 -10.09 -3.85 -26.61
CA PHE A 388 -10.65 -3.65 -25.28
C PHE A 388 -10.88 -4.97 -24.50
N GLU A 389 -10.16 -6.04 -24.82
CA GLU A 389 -10.12 -7.26 -24.01
C GLU A 389 -9.66 -6.99 -22.58
N TRP A 390 -8.61 -6.20 -22.40
CA TRP A 390 -8.14 -5.77 -21.07
C TRP A 390 -7.54 -4.36 -21.08
N ALA A 391 -7.54 -3.74 -19.91
CA ALA A 391 -6.86 -2.48 -19.64
C ALA A 391 -6.16 -2.50 -18.27
N LEU A 392 -5.10 -1.71 -18.14
CA LEU A 392 -4.40 -1.50 -16.88
C LEU A 392 -4.48 -0.01 -16.52
N PHE A 393 -5.07 0.28 -15.36
CA PHE A 393 -5.15 1.64 -14.82
C PHE A 393 -4.30 1.75 -13.58
N TYR A 394 -3.49 2.80 -13.48
CA TYR A 394 -2.65 3.09 -12.32
C TYR A 394 -3.17 4.32 -11.60
N TYR A 395 -3.15 4.29 -10.27
CA TYR A 395 -3.56 5.42 -9.44
C TYR A 395 -2.55 5.70 -8.33
N SER A 396 -2.44 6.97 -7.98
CA SER A 396 -1.86 7.41 -6.72
C SER A 396 -2.86 8.31 -6.00
N GLY A 397 -3.13 8.03 -4.72
CA GLY A 397 -4.18 8.68 -3.97
C GLY A 397 -3.75 9.10 -2.58
N ALA A 398 -4.53 10.00 -1.99
CA ALA A 398 -4.39 10.38 -0.60
C ALA A 398 -5.73 10.74 0.02
N ALA A 399 -6.00 10.12 1.17
CA ALA A 399 -6.98 10.60 2.13
C ALA A 399 -6.25 11.55 3.08
N ARG A 400 -6.05 12.80 2.63
CA ARG A 400 -5.10 13.74 3.26
C ARG A 400 -5.38 13.93 4.75
N ALA A 401 -6.65 14.14 5.11
CA ALA A 401 -7.08 14.38 6.48
C ALA A 401 -7.01 13.13 7.38
N ALA A 402 -6.98 11.94 6.78
CA ALA A 402 -6.71 10.68 7.48
C ALA A 402 -5.20 10.35 7.55
N GLY A 403 -4.34 11.21 6.99
CA GLY A 403 -2.89 10.97 6.99
C GLY A 403 -2.44 9.79 6.13
N GLN A 404 -3.28 9.33 5.21
CA GLN A 404 -3.01 8.16 4.38
C GLN A 404 -2.70 8.55 2.94
N SER A 405 -1.65 7.96 2.40
CA SER A 405 -1.31 8.01 0.97
C SER A 405 -1.09 6.59 0.48
N TYR A 406 -1.53 6.33 -0.74
CA TYR A 406 -1.54 5.01 -1.33
C TYR A 406 -1.32 5.08 -2.82
N THR A 407 -0.89 3.95 -3.38
CA THR A 407 -0.76 3.73 -4.82
C THR A 407 -1.41 2.39 -5.12
N GLY A 408 -1.76 2.19 -6.38
CA GLY A 408 -2.31 0.93 -6.85
C GLY A 408 -2.36 0.88 -8.36
N ALA A 409 -2.66 -0.31 -8.85
CA ALA A 409 -3.08 -0.51 -10.22
C ALA A 409 -4.19 -1.55 -10.25
N VAL A 410 -5.16 -1.34 -11.13
CA VAL A 410 -6.26 -2.26 -11.37
C VAL A 410 -6.14 -2.79 -12.79
N LEU A 411 -5.99 -4.11 -12.90
CA LEU A 411 -6.15 -4.84 -14.14
C LEU A 411 -7.63 -5.13 -14.34
N VAL A 412 -8.15 -4.73 -15.48
CA VAL A 412 -9.56 -4.90 -15.81
C VAL A 412 -9.74 -5.62 -17.13
N SER A 413 -10.85 -6.34 -17.28
CA SER A 413 -11.25 -6.98 -18.52
C SER A 413 -12.76 -6.90 -18.71
N LYS A 414 -13.23 -7.28 -19.90
CA LYS A 414 -14.67 -7.33 -20.20
C LYS A 414 -15.43 -8.25 -19.24
N THR A 415 -14.87 -9.44 -18.99
CA THR A 415 -15.52 -10.53 -18.25
C THR A 415 -15.04 -10.67 -16.81
N GLY A 416 -13.97 -9.97 -16.42
CA GLY A 416 -13.32 -10.14 -15.11
C GLY A 416 -12.40 -11.36 -15.06
N GLU A 417 -12.18 -12.01 -16.21
CA GLU A 417 -11.21 -13.09 -16.37
C GLU A 417 -9.82 -12.53 -16.65
N TRP A 418 -8.81 -13.32 -16.27
CA TRP A 418 -7.41 -12.99 -16.51
C TRP A 418 -7.11 -12.99 -18.03
N PRO A 419 -6.34 -12.02 -18.55
CA PRO A 419 -5.96 -12.01 -19.96
C PRO A 419 -5.26 -13.31 -20.39
N GLY A 420 -5.52 -13.76 -21.62
CA GLY A 420 -4.93 -15.00 -22.14
C GLY A 420 -3.39 -14.96 -22.24
N PRO A 421 -2.73 -16.12 -22.41
CA PRO A 421 -1.27 -16.23 -22.45
C PRO A 421 -0.60 -15.35 -23.52
N GLU A 422 -1.29 -15.07 -24.63
CA GLU A 422 -0.86 -14.15 -25.69
C GLU A 422 -0.59 -12.73 -25.20
N HIS A 423 -1.23 -12.32 -24.10
CA HIS A 423 -1.08 -10.99 -23.51
C HIS A 423 0.00 -10.92 -22.42
N ALA A 424 0.57 -12.05 -21.99
CA ALA A 424 1.45 -12.13 -20.82
C ALA A 424 2.65 -11.17 -20.90
N VAL A 425 3.32 -11.10 -22.06
CA VAL A 425 4.48 -10.22 -22.26
C VAL A 425 4.07 -8.74 -22.20
N ARG A 426 2.95 -8.38 -22.82
CA ARG A 426 2.44 -7.00 -22.85
C ARG A 426 1.98 -6.55 -21.46
N LEU A 427 1.24 -7.41 -20.76
CA LEU A 427 0.78 -7.16 -19.39
C LEU A 427 1.96 -6.97 -18.44
N LYS A 428 2.95 -7.87 -18.48
CA LYS A 428 4.17 -7.74 -17.67
C LYS A 428 4.90 -6.42 -17.95
N ALA A 429 5.04 -6.04 -19.23
CA ALA A 429 5.64 -4.77 -19.59
C ALA A 429 4.85 -3.56 -19.07
N ALA A 430 3.51 -3.61 -19.08
CA ALA A 430 2.66 -2.56 -18.53
C ALA A 430 2.77 -2.46 -16.99
N LEU A 431 2.84 -3.59 -16.28
CA LEU A 431 3.08 -3.64 -14.84
C LEU A 431 4.47 -3.12 -14.48
N ASP A 432 5.51 -3.52 -15.23
CA ASP A 432 6.88 -3.04 -15.04
C ASP A 432 6.97 -1.51 -15.19
N ARG A 433 6.20 -0.88 -16.11
CA ARG A 433 6.08 0.59 -16.21
C ARG A 433 5.42 1.24 -15.00
N CYS A 434 4.57 0.51 -14.29
CA CYS A 434 3.98 0.95 -13.02
C CYS A 434 4.93 0.76 -11.84
N GLY A 435 6.06 0.07 -12.04
CA GLY A 435 6.88 -0.39 -10.94
C GLY A 435 6.18 -1.45 -10.09
N ILE A 436 5.29 -2.26 -10.69
CA ILE A 436 4.53 -3.32 -10.03
C ILE A 436 4.93 -4.67 -10.64
N LYS A 437 5.00 -5.71 -9.82
CA LYS A 437 5.20 -7.09 -10.24
C LYS A 437 3.89 -7.86 -10.22
N GLU A 438 3.78 -8.87 -11.07
CA GLU A 438 2.56 -9.69 -11.15
C GLU A 438 2.20 -10.36 -9.82
N TRP A 439 3.21 -10.80 -9.05
CA TRP A 439 3.02 -11.38 -7.71
C TRP A 439 2.53 -10.38 -6.65
N GLU A 440 2.55 -9.07 -6.95
CA GLU A 440 1.96 -8.03 -6.10
C GLU A 440 0.46 -7.84 -6.37
N LEU A 441 -0.11 -8.55 -7.35
CA LEU A 441 -1.53 -8.44 -7.70
C LEU A 441 -2.39 -9.43 -6.91
N TYR A 442 -3.42 -8.90 -6.26
CA TYR A 442 -4.47 -9.65 -5.59
C TYR A 442 -5.60 -9.92 -6.58
N ARG A 443 -5.88 -11.20 -6.85
CA ARG A 443 -6.98 -11.60 -7.72
C ARG A 443 -8.34 -11.29 -7.10
N VAL A 444 -9.25 -10.79 -7.92
CA VAL A 444 -10.65 -10.57 -7.55
C VAL A 444 -11.45 -11.83 -7.80
N ASP A 445 -12.17 -12.27 -6.78
CA ASP A 445 -13.15 -13.36 -6.91
C ASP A 445 -14.42 -12.82 -7.59
N ASN A 446 -14.64 -13.28 -8.82
CA ASN A 446 -15.71 -12.85 -9.70
C ASN A 446 -16.85 -13.88 -9.83
N SER A 447 -16.92 -14.85 -8.91
CA SER A 447 -17.81 -16.03 -9.01
C SER A 447 -19.26 -15.83 -8.53
N CYS A 448 -19.53 -14.87 -7.64
CA CYS A 448 -20.86 -14.71 -7.01
C CYS A 448 -21.40 -13.26 -7.09
N CYS A 449 -21.67 -12.78 -8.31
CA CYS A 449 -21.96 -11.36 -8.57
C CYS A 449 -23.43 -11.05 -8.91
N GLU A 450 -24.34 -11.90 -8.45
CA GLU A 450 -25.77 -11.76 -8.71
C GLU A 450 -26.36 -10.48 -8.10
N ASN A 451 -27.33 -9.88 -8.80
CA ASN A 451 -28.06 -8.69 -8.35
C ASN A 451 -27.17 -7.46 -8.05
N ALA A 452 -26.04 -7.33 -8.74
CA ALA A 452 -25.18 -6.16 -8.64
C ALA A 452 -25.97 -4.87 -8.97
N PRO A 453 -25.89 -3.80 -8.14
CA PRO A 453 -26.65 -2.56 -8.34
C PRO A 453 -25.98 -1.65 -9.39
N LEU A 454 -26.05 -2.07 -10.66
CA LEU A 454 -25.33 -1.46 -11.77
C LEU A 454 -26.09 -0.31 -12.48
N GLY A 455 -27.25 0.09 -11.96
CA GLY A 455 -28.05 1.16 -12.56
C GLY A 455 -27.31 2.49 -12.58
N LEU A 456 -27.45 3.27 -13.65
CA LEU A 456 -26.99 4.66 -13.68
C LEU A 456 -28.01 5.57 -12.95
N PRO A 457 -27.59 6.75 -12.46
CA PRO A 457 -28.53 7.77 -12.00
C PRO A 457 -29.57 8.07 -13.09
N GLU A 458 -30.83 8.30 -12.71
CA GLU A 458 -31.94 8.53 -13.66
C GLU A 458 -31.67 9.67 -14.65
N ASP A 459 -30.84 10.62 -14.23
CA ASP A 459 -30.54 11.81 -15.00
C ASP A 459 -29.22 11.71 -15.80
N ALA A 460 -28.55 10.56 -15.78
CA ALA A 460 -27.38 10.29 -16.61
C ALA A 460 -27.76 10.18 -18.09
N PRO A 461 -26.98 10.77 -19.01
CA PRO A 461 -27.11 10.51 -20.45
C PRO A 461 -27.05 9.02 -20.76
N ALA A 462 -27.82 8.58 -21.77
CA ALA A 462 -27.77 7.20 -22.24
C ALA A 462 -26.33 6.82 -22.64
N PRO A 463 -25.78 5.71 -22.13
CA PRO A 463 -24.43 5.30 -22.46
C PRO A 463 -24.37 4.86 -23.92
N VAL A 464 -23.33 5.29 -24.63
CA VAL A 464 -23.01 4.82 -25.97
C VAL A 464 -21.72 4.01 -25.86
N SER A 465 -21.79 2.73 -26.21
CA SER A 465 -20.61 1.86 -26.21
C SER A 465 -19.62 2.27 -27.30
N ILE A 466 -18.34 2.15 -26.99
CA ILE A 466 -17.23 2.61 -27.84
C ILE A 466 -16.17 1.51 -28.00
N ALA A 467 -16.41 0.36 -27.37
CA ALA A 467 -15.69 -0.90 -27.58
C ALA A 467 -16.15 -1.61 -28.86
#